data_AF-A0A933BCF4-F1
#
_entry.id   AF-A0A933BCF4-F1
#
_cell.length_a   1.000
_cell.length_b   1.000
_cell.length_c   1.000
_cell.angle_alpha   90.00
_cell.angle_beta   90.00
_cell.angle_gamma   90.00
#
_symmetry.space_group_name_H-M   'P 1'
#
loop_
_entity.id
_entity.type
_entity.pdbx_description
1 polymer ?
#
loop_
_entity_poly.entity_id
_entity_poly.type
_entity_poly.pdbx_seq_one_letter_code
_entity_poly.pdbx_strand_id
1 'polypeptide(L)'
;MELGIKEINRKVSEESSFVAELKREMARVIVGQEDMIERVMVGLLANGHILLEGVPGLAKTLTFKTLSQCLDADFSRIQFTPDLLPADLTGTLIFNPKDSDFSVRKGPIFSNLVLADEINRAPAKVQSALLEA
;
A
#
# COMPACT_ATOMS: atom_id res chain seq x y z
N MET A 1 -17.69 32.90 -12.67
CA MET A 1 -16.65 32.15 -11.92
C MET A 1 -17.19 31.53 -10.63
N GLU A 2 -17.89 32.27 -9.76
CA GLU A 2 -18.42 31.73 -8.48
C GLU A 2 -19.42 30.56 -8.61
N LEU A 3 -20.29 30.59 -9.63
CA LEU A 3 -21.25 29.50 -9.89
C LEU A 3 -20.56 28.17 -10.23
N GLY A 4 -19.41 28.22 -10.92
CA GLY A 4 -18.64 27.01 -11.27
C GLY A 4 -17.92 26.39 -10.07
N ILE A 5 -17.40 27.22 -9.15
CA ILE A 5 -16.75 26.72 -7.92
C ILE A 5 -17.76 26.02 -7.02
N LYS A 6 -18.96 26.59 -6.86
CA LYS A 6 -20.03 25.95 -6.08
C LYS A 6 -20.44 24.59 -6.66
N GLU A 7 -20.54 24.49 -7.98
CA GLU A 7 -20.93 23.25 -8.64
C GLU A 7 -19.84 22.17 -8.55
N ILE A 8 -18.57 22.56 -8.67
CA ILE A 8 -17.42 21.67 -8.44
C ILE A 8 -17.41 21.18 -7.00
N ASN A 9 -17.55 22.07 -6.01
CA ASN A 9 -17.57 21.68 -4.60
C ASN A 9 -18.72 20.74 -4.25
N ARG A 10 -19.89 20.93 -4.88
CA ARG A 10 -21.02 20.01 -4.71
C ARG A 10 -20.69 18.62 -5.25
N LYS A 11 -20.15 18.52 -6.47
CA LYS A 11 -19.72 17.24 -7.04
C LYS A 11 -18.66 16.56 -6.18
N VAL A 12 -17.65 17.31 -5.74
CA VAL A 12 -16.59 16.79 -4.86
C VAL A 12 -17.20 16.25 -3.55
N SER A 13 -18.13 16.97 -2.94
CA SER A 13 -18.81 16.51 -1.71
C SER A 13 -19.64 15.24 -1.92
N GLU A 14 -20.31 15.09 -3.07
CA GLU A 14 -21.11 13.90 -3.39
C GLU A 14 -20.20 12.67 -3.59
N GLU A 15 -19.15 12.82 -4.41
CA GLU A 15 -18.20 11.76 -4.76
C GLU A 15 -17.24 11.39 -3.62
N SER A 16 -16.95 12.31 -2.67
CA SER A 16 -16.03 12.05 -1.55
C SER A 16 -16.69 11.46 -0.30
N SER A 17 -18.00 11.18 -0.34
CA SER A 17 -18.75 10.64 0.81
C SER A 17 -18.13 9.38 1.41
N PHE A 18 -17.56 8.50 0.59
CA PHE A 18 -16.88 7.26 1.02
C PHE A 18 -15.66 7.53 1.93
N VAL A 19 -15.00 8.68 1.80
CA VAL A 19 -13.79 9.03 2.58
C VAL A 19 -14.12 9.09 4.06
N ALA A 20 -15.24 9.72 4.41
CA ALA A 20 -15.70 9.84 5.79
C ALA A 20 -16.10 8.48 6.37
N GLU A 21 -16.72 7.63 5.55
CA GLU A 21 -17.10 6.28 5.95
C GLU A 21 -15.87 5.41 6.20
N LEU A 22 -14.89 5.44 5.29
CA LEU A 22 -13.65 4.70 5.42
C LEU A 22 -12.87 5.12 6.67
N LYS A 23 -12.72 6.43 6.91
CA LYS A 23 -12.09 6.95 8.14
C LYS A 23 -12.80 6.44 9.40
N ARG A 24 -14.14 6.42 9.41
CA ARG A 24 -14.94 5.94 10.54
C ARG A 24 -14.75 4.43 10.79
N GLU A 25 -14.73 3.61 9.74
CA GLU A 25 -14.50 2.17 9.89
C GLU A 25 -13.07 1.88 10.40
N MET A 26 -12.07 2.58 9.87
CA MET A 26 -10.68 2.45 10.36
C MET A 26 -10.53 2.84 11.83
N ALA A 27 -11.21 3.91 12.28
CA ALA A 27 -11.17 4.39 13.66
C ALA A 27 -11.74 3.41 14.70
N ARG A 28 -12.48 2.37 14.26
CA ARG A 28 -12.96 1.30 15.17
C ARG A 28 -11.83 0.39 15.64
N VAL A 29 -10.76 0.28 14.85
CA VAL A 29 -9.62 -0.61 15.12
C VAL A 29 -8.38 0.19 15.49
N ILE A 30 -8.18 1.34 14.85
CA ILE A 30 -7.01 2.18 15.02
C ILE A 30 -7.35 3.35 15.93
N VAL A 31 -6.71 3.42 17.11
CA VAL A 31 -6.97 4.43 18.13
C VAL A 31 -5.78 5.39 18.27
N GLY A 32 -6.04 6.70 18.29
CA GLY A 32 -5.03 7.74 18.55
C GLY A 32 -3.99 7.91 17.42
N GLN A 33 -4.39 7.66 16.17
CA GLN A 33 -3.55 7.79 14.97
C GLN A 33 -4.28 8.52 13.84
N GLU A 34 -5.11 9.52 14.18
CA GLU A 34 -5.93 10.24 13.19
C GLU A 34 -5.08 10.87 12.08
N ASP A 35 -3.95 11.50 12.44
CA ASP A 35 -3.03 12.14 11.50
C ASP A 35 -2.41 11.14 10.51
N MET A 36 -2.06 9.92 10.97
CA MET A 36 -1.52 8.87 10.11
C MET A 36 -2.59 8.41 9.12
N ILE A 37 -3.81 8.14 9.60
CA ILE A 37 -4.92 7.72 8.75
C ILE A 37 -5.20 8.78 7.69
N GLU A 38 -5.21 10.06 8.05
CA GLU A 38 -5.42 11.15 7.10
C GLU A 38 -4.35 11.20 6.01
N ARG A 39 -3.07 11.09 6.38
CA ARG A 39 -1.95 11.07 5.40
C ARG A 39 -2.03 9.84 4.50
N VAL A 40 -2.43 8.69 5.04
CA VAL A 40 -2.64 7.46 4.26
C VAL A 40 -3.75 7.63 3.23
N MET A 41 -4.86 8.24 3.63
CA MET A 41 -5.97 8.55 2.72
C MET A 41 -5.55 9.52 1.61
N VAL A 42 -4.75 10.54 1.93
CA VAL A 42 -4.21 11.46 0.92
C VAL A 42 -3.33 10.71 -0.08
N GLY A 43 -2.41 9.86 0.38
CA GLY A 43 -1.55 9.07 -0.50
C GLY A 43 -2.35 8.14 -1.41
N LEU A 44 -3.37 7.47 -0.86
CA LEU A 44 -4.26 6.60 -1.62
C LEU A 44 -5.02 7.36 -2.72
N LEU A 45 -5.66 8.47 -2.38
CA LEU A 45 -6.46 9.27 -3.32
C LEU A 45 -5.60 9.95 -4.39
N ALA A 46 -4.34 10.24 -4.08
CA ALA A 46 -3.36 10.80 -5.00
C ALA A 46 -2.66 9.73 -5.86
N ASN A 47 -2.98 8.44 -5.68
CA ASN A 47 -2.26 7.32 -6.29
C ASN A 47 -0.73 7.39 -6.05
N GLY A 48 -0.34 7.75 -4.82
CA GLY A 48 1.05 7.95 -4.42
C GLY A 48 1.55 6.89 -3.44
N HIS A 49 2.87 6.84 -3.27
CA HIS A 49 3.53 6.00 -2.27
C HIS A 49 3.86 6.81 -1.01
N ILE A 50 3.86 6.15 0.14
CA ILE A 50 4.07 6.79 1.44
C ILE A 50 5.31 6.18 2.10
N LEU A 51 6.26 7.04 2.47
CA LEU A 51 7.36 6.67 3.36
C LEU A 51 6.92 6.91 4.81
N LEU A 52 6.87 5.85 5.61
CA LEU A 52 6.45 5.91 7.02
C LEU A 52 7.60 5.78 7.99
N GLU A 53 8.13 6.92 8.41
CA GLU A 53 9.07 7.00 9.52
C GLU A 53 8.33 7.03 10.86
N GLY A 54 8.81 6.25 11.82
CA GLY A 54 8.23 6.23 13.16
C GLY A 54 8.71 5.02 13.96
N VAL A 55 8.57 5.10 15.28
CA VAL A 55 9.04 4.07 16.18
C VAL A 55 8.30 2.73 15.99
N PRO A 56 8.95 1.60 16.29
CA PRO A 56 8.29 0.29 16.29
C PRO A 56 7.07 0.28 17.22
N GLY A 57 6.02 -0.47 16.84
CA GLY A 57 4.84 -0.66 17.69
C GLY A 57 3.70 0.33 17.50
N LEU A 58 3.82 1.33 16.61
CA LEU A 58 2.74 2.31 16.30
C LEU A 58 1.63 1.76 15.40
N ALA A 59 1.31 0.47 15.50
CA ALA A 59 0.23 -0.16 14.75
C ALA A 59 0.27 0.06 13.21
N LYS A 60 1.45 0.33 12.61
CA LYS A 60 1.61 0.54 11.16
C LYS A 60 1.02 -0.62 10.36
N THR A 61 1.44 -1.84 10.68
CA THR A 61 0.93 -3.07 10.04
C THR A 61 -0.57 -3.23 10.21
N LEU A 62 -1.10 -2.95 11.41
CA LEU A 62 -2.53 -3.04 11.67
C LEU A 62 -3.30 -2.00 10.83
N THR A 63 -2.76 -0.80 10.68
CA THR A 63 -3.38 0.29 9.91
C THR A 63 -3.60 -0.10 8.45
N PHE A 64 -2.55 -0.57 7.76
CA PHE A 64 -2.69 -0.98 6.35
C PHE A 64 -3.50 -2.25 6.17
N LYS A 65 -3.42 -3.19 7.13
CA LYS A 65 -4.26 -4.37 7.11
C LYS A 65 -5.75 -3.99 7.26
N THR A 66 -6.09 -3.14 8.21
CA THR A 66 -7.46 -2.64 8.38
C THR A 66 -7.93 -1.89 7.14
N LEU A 67 -7.09 -1.02 6.57
CA LEU A 67 -7.40 -0.31 5.33
C LEU A 67 -7.72 -1.28 4.18
N SER A 68 -6.89 -2.32 4.00
CA SER A 68 -7.11 -3.33 2.95
C SER A 68 -8.44 -4.06 3.11
N GLN A 69 -8.83 -4.37 4.35
CA GLN A 69 -10.10 -5.03 4.65
C GLN A 69 -11.30 -4.10 4.39
N CYS A 70 -11.18 -2.82 4.72
CA CYS A 70 -12.23 -1.85 4.44
C CYS A 70 -12.41 -1.56 2.94
N LEU A 71 -11.36 -1.76 2.15
CA LEU A 71 -11.36 -1.54 0.69
C LEU A 71 -11.60 -2.81 -0.14
N ASP A 72 -11.69 -3.98 0.50
CA ASP A 72 -11.67 -5.28 -0.18
C ASP A 72 -10.49 -5.41 -1.17
N ALA A 73 -9.30 -5.08 -0.67
CA ALA A 73 -8.07 -4.97 -1.45
C ALA A 73 -7.03 -6.01 -1.00
N ASP A 74 -6.26 -6.53 -1.95
CA ASP A 74 -5.15 -7.44 -1.64
C ASP A 74 -4.07 -6.69 -0.85
N PHE A 75 -3.65 -7.29 0.27
CA PHE A 75 -2.59 -6.77 1.13
C PHE A 75 -1.39 -7.71 1.21
N SER A 76 -0.22 -7.16 0.93
CA SER A 76 1.05 -7.86 1.03
C SER A 76 1.96 -7.13 2.00
N ARG A 77 2.49 -7.85 2.99
CA ARG A 77 3.53 -7.36 3.88
C ARG A 77 4.85 -8.01 3.52
N ILE A 78 5.84 -7.19 3.20
CA ILE A 78 7.18 -7.62 2.83
C ILE A 78 8.14 -7.12 3.90
N GLN A 79 8.79 -8.04 4.60
CA GLN A 79 9.82 -7.72 5.56
C GLN A 79 11.16 -7.64 4.83
N PHE A 80 11.79 -6.47 4.83
CA PHE A 80 13.09 -6.29 4.18
C PHE A 80 14.19 -6.82 5.11
N THR A 81 15.07 -7.66 4.54
CA THR A 81 16.19 -8.29 5.23
C THR A 81 17.46 -8.18 4.38
N PRO A 82 18.67 -8.30 4.98
CA PRO A 82 19.92 -8.15 4.24
C PRO A 82 20.16 -9.21 3.15
N ASP A 83 19.49 -10.35 3.25
CA ASP A 83 19.58 -11.51 2.37
C ASP A 83 18.53 -11.52 1.25
N LEU A 84 17.57 -10.59 1.27
CA LEU A 84 16.52 -10.52 0.26
C LEU A 84 17.12 -10.25 -1.13
N LEU A 85 16.60 -10.90 -2.16
CA LEU A 85 16.98 -10.68 -3.55
C LEU A 85 15.90 -9.91 -4.31
N PRO A 86 16.24 -9.16 -5.39
CA PRO A 86 15.23 -8.48 -6.22
C PRO A 86 14.11 -9.40 -6.73
N ALA A 87 14.46 -10.63 -7.11
CA ALA A 87 13.49 -11.62 -7.60
C ALA A 87 12.51 -12.09 -6.51
N ASP A 88 12.84 -11.93 -5.23
CA ASP A 88 11.92 -12.24 -4.13
C ASP A 88 10.80 -11.19 -4.00
N LEU A 89 10.97 -10.00 -4.60
CA LEU A 89 9.97 -8.94 -4.65
C LEU A 89 9.11 -9.02 -5.91
N THR A 90 9.75 -9.08 -7.07
CA THR A 90 9.09 -9.03 -8.39
C THR A 90 8.68 -10.41 -8.90
N GLY A 91 9.24 -11.47 -8.35
CA GLY A 91 8.95 -12.84 -8.76
C GLY A 91 10.01 -13.43 -9.68
N THR A 92 9.75 -14.65 -10.14
CA THR A 92 10.72 -15.47 -10.87
C THR A 92 10.07 -16.29 -11.98
N LEU A 93 10.85 -16.64 -12.99
CA LEU A 93 10.47 -17.61 -14.02
C LEU A 93 10.74 -19.02 -13.52
N ILE A 94 9.68 -19.83 -13.45
CA ILE A 94 9.74 -21.23 -13.06
C ILE A 94 9.56 -22.09 -14.30
N PHE A 95 10.59 -22.87 -14.61
CA PHE A 95 10.49 -23.91 -15.63
C PHE A 95 9.65 -25.08 -15.13
N ASN A 96 8.65 -25.48 -15.92
CA ASN A 96 7.83 -26.65 -15.69
C ASN A 96 8.31 -27.79 -16.59
N PRO A 97 9.00 -28.81 -16.04
CA PRO A 97 9.55 -29.92 -16.83
C PRO A 97 8.49 -30.78 -17.51
N LYS A 98 7.24 -30.79 -17.00
CA LYS A 98 6.17 -31.59 -17.60
C LYS A 98 5.75 -31.04 -18.96
N ASP A 99 5.67 -29.72 -19.05
CA ASP A 99 5.18 -29.00 -20.22
C ASP A 99 6.32 -28.41 -21.06
N SER A 100 7.57 -28.54 -20.57
CA SER A 100 8.77 -27.93 -21.15
C SER A 100 8.62 -26.42 -21.39
N ASP A 101 7.93 -25.74 -20.48
CA ASP A 101 7.56 -24.32 -20.60
C ASP A 101 7.96 -23.51 -19.36
N PHE A 102 8.08 -22.19 -19.53
CA PHE A 102 8.39 -21.24 -18.45
C PHE A 102 7.14 -20.50 -18.00
N SER A 103 6.85 -20.54 -16.70
CA SER A 103 5.75 -19.81 -16.08
C SER A 103 6.27 -18.72 -15.16
N VAL A 104 5.62 -17.55 -15.15
CA VAL A 104 5.97 -16.46 -14.22
C VAL A 104 5.27 -16.70 -12.89
N ARG A 105 6.04 -16.86 -11.82
CA ARG A 105 5.54 -16.78 -10.46
C ARG A 105 5.68 -15.35 -9.97
N LYS A 106 4.55 -14.63 -9.90
CA LYS A 106 4.48 -13.25 -9.39
C LYS A 106 5.01 -13.18 -7.95
N GLY A 107 5.83 -12.17 -7.68
CA GLY A 107 6.31 -11.89 -6.34
C GLY A 107 5.25 -11.19 -5.46
N PRO A 108 5.57 -10.93 -4.19
CA PRO A 108 4.67 -10.30 -3.23
C PRO A 108 4.34 -8.84 -3.52
N ILE A 109 5.06 -8.18 -4.45
CA ILE A 109 4.75 -6.79 -4.85
C ILE A 109 3.44 -6.67 -5.64
N PHE A 110 2.95 -7.78 -6.20
CA PHE A 110 1.69 -7.82 -6.97
C PHE A 110 0.49 -7.87 -6.01
N SER A 111 0.22 -6.74 -5.37
CA SER A 111 -0.89 -6.54 -4.42
C SER A 111 -1.41 -5.11 -4.57
N ASN A 112 -2.66 -4.83 -4.17
CA ASN A 112 -3.18 -3.46 -4.19
C ASN A 112 -2.48 -2.56 -3.16
N LEU A 113 -2.21 -3.12 -1.98
CA LEU A 113 -1.51 -2.46 -0.89
C LEU A 113 -0.28 -3.28 -0.49
N VAL A 114 0.90 -2.67 -0.59
CA VAL A 114 2.17 -3.28 -0.20
C VAL A 114 2.78 -2.51 0.96
N LEU A 115 3.01 -3.20 2.08
CA LEU A 115 3.78 -2.67 3.21
C LEU A 115 5.20 -3.23 3.15
N ALA A 116 6.15 -2.40 2.71
CA ALA A 116 7.58 -2.67 2.75
C ALA A 116 8.15 -2.26 4.11
N ASP A 117 8.29 -3.23 5.02
CA ASP A 117 8.75 -3.02 6.39
C ASP A 117 10.27 -3.06 6.47
N GLU A 118 10.87 -2.13 7.22
CA GLU A 118 12.32 -2.00 7.40
C GLU A 118 13.14 -1.95 6.09
N ILE A 119 12.66 -1.21 5.08
CA ILE A 119 13.30 -1.07 3.75
C ILE A 119 14.81 -0.77 3.82
N ASN A 120 15.23 -0.05 4.84
CA ASN A 120 16.61 0.31 5.12
C ASN A 120 17.53 -0.87 5.47
N ARG A 121 16.99 -2.06 5.78
CA ARG A 121 17.76 -3.28 6.06
C ARG A 121 18.21 -4.03 4.81
N ALA A 122 17.58 -3.82 3.66
CA ALA A 122 17.94 -4.52 2.44
C ALA A 122 19.05 -3.80 1.65
N PRO A 123 19.81 -4.54 0.81
CA PRO A 123 20.78 -3.95 -0.10
C PRO A 123 20.17 -2.93 -1.08
N ALA A 124 20.97 -1.96 -1.54
CA ALA A 124 20.52 -0.92 -2.46
C ALA A 124 19.83 -1.48 -3.73
N LYS A 125 20.32 -2.60 -4.28
CA LYS A 125 19.73 -3.26 -5.46
C LYS A 125 18.28 -3.73 -5.23
N VAL A 126 17.95 -4.16 -4.01
CA VAL A 126 16.62 -4.62 -3.64
C VAL A 126 15.68 -3.43 -3.46
N GLN A 127 16.18 -2.35 -2.85
CA GLN A 127 15.44 -1.10 -2.74
C GLN A 127 15.15 -0.51 -4.12
N SER A 128 16.13 -0.52 -5.04
CA SER A 128 15.93 -0.09 -6.43
C SER A 128 14.86 -0.94 -7.13
N ALA A 129 14.86 -2.26 -6.94
CA ALA A 129 13.86 -3.14 -7.53
C ALA A 129 12.42 -2.86 -7.03
N LEU A 130 12.25 -2.45 -5.76
CA LEU A 130 10.97 -2.01 -5.24
C LEU A 130 10.50 -0.69 -5.90
N LEU A 131 11.42 0.24 -6.12
CA LEU A 131 11.11 1.58 -6.65
C LEU A 131 10.88 1.59 -8.18
N GLU A 132 11.40 0.60 -8.88
CA GLU A 132 11.24 0.44 -10.34
C GLU A 132 9.92 -0.23 -10.72
N ALA A 133 9.40 -1.10 -9.85
CA ALA A 133 8.19 -1.90 -10.06
C ALA A 133 6.91 -1.08 -9.97
#